data_AF-B4FAS9-F1
#
_entry.id   AF-B4FAS9-F1
#
_cell.length_a   1.000
_cell.length_b   1.000
_cell.length_c   1.000
_cell.angle_alpha   90.00
_cell.angle_beta   90.00
_cell.angle_gamma   90.00
#
_symmetry.space_group_name_H-M   'P 1'
#
loop_
_entity.id
_entity.type
_entity.pdbx_description
1 polymer ?
#
loop_
_entity_poly.entity_id
_entity_poly.type
_entity_poly.pdbx_seq_one_letter_code
_entity_poly.pdbx_strand_id
1 'polypeptide(L)'
;MQAVARARGLAAAAVAARPSAMEAGHRGQVQQARGIVVQVRDGNLERALAVMERKMRSSGMERLIRARTHYHVKDSEKRVLARKALMQRVRSQELGKKLREILIKKIRGQ
;
A
#
# COMPACT_ATOMS: atom_id res chain seq x y z
N MET A 1 49.77 10.98 -9.00
CA MET A 1 48.73 10.69 -10.01
C MET A 1 47.44 11.36 -9.58
N GLN A 2 47.00 12.40 -10.31
CA GLN A 2 45.91 13.28 -9.89
C GLN A 2 44.52 12.66 -10.17
N ALA A 3 43.69 12.55 -9.14
CA ALA A 3 42.32 12.08 -9.23
C ALA A 3 41.37 13.27 -9.44
N VAL A 4 40.82 13.40 -10.66
CA VAL A 4 39.82 14.40 -11.03
C VAL A 4 38.45 13.94 -10.56
N ALA A 5 37.95 14.55 -9.49
CA ALA A 5 36.57 14.40 -9.03
C ALA A 5 35.62 15.16 -9.96
N ARG A 6 34.86 14.44 -10.80
CA ARG A 6 33.78 15.02 -11.61
C ARG A 6 32.48 15.02 -10.83
N ALA A 7 32.11 16.20 -10.36
CA ALA A 7 30.75 16.55 -9.99
C ALA A 7 29.83 16.41 -11.20
N ARG A 8 28.73 15.65 -11.07
CA ARG A 8 27.57 15.75 -11.94
C ARG A 8 26.34 15.96 -11.05
N GLY A 9 26.01 17.24 -10.88
CA GLY A 9 24.72 17.66 -10.38
C GLY A 9 23.63 17.22 -11.37
N LEU A 10 22.66 16.47 -10.86
CA LEU A 10 21.37 16.24 -11.49
C LEU A 10 20.31 16.86 -10.57
N ALA A 11 20.29 18.19 -10.56
CA ALA A 11 19.13 18.97 -10.14
C ALA A 11 18.14 19.01 -11.32
N ALA A 12 17.44 17.90 -11.54
CA ALA A 12 16.38 17.81 -12.54
C ALA A 12 15.03 18.09 -11.86
N ALA A 13 14.61 19.34 -11.98
CA ALA A 13 13.24 19.85 -11.99
C ALA A 13 12.14 18.89 -11.49
N ALA A 14 11.83 18.97 -10.19
CA ALA A 14 10.52 18.60 -9.68
C ALA A 14 9.50 19.62 -10.19
N VAL A 15 9.04 19.46 -11.43
CA VAL A 15 7.78 20.05 -11.89
C VAL A 15 6.69 19.40 -11.05
N ALA A 16 6.31 20.12 -10.00
CA ALA A 16 5.12 19.88 -9.22
C ALA A 16 3.90 20.04 -10.12
N ALA A 17 3.57 18.98 -10.86
CA ALA A 17 2.26 18.78 -11.45
C ALA A 17 1.27 18.54 -10.29
N ARG A 18 0.88 19.65 -9.65
CA ARG A 18 -0.29 19.72 -8.78
C ARG A 18 -1.46 19.15 -9.60
N PRO A 19 -2.18 18.13 -9.14
CA PRO A 19 -3.44 17.80 -9.76
C PRO A 19 -4.34 19.03 -9.56
N SER A 20 -4.75 19.65 -10.66
CA SER A 20 -5.73 20.72 -10.68
C SER A 20 -6.92 20.31 -9.83
N ALA A 21 -7.09 21.03 -8.72
CA ALA A 21 -8.26 21.00 -7.86
C ALA A 21 -9.43 21.65 -8.61
N MET A 22 -9.93 20.97 -9.64
CA MET A 22 -11.12 21.33 -10.40
C MET A 22 -12.28 20.50 -9.87
N GLU A 23 -12.74 20.86 -8.68
CA GLU A 23 -14.11 20.68 -8.13
C GLU A 23 -14.10 21.11 -6.65
N ALA A 24 -13.74 22.37 -6.41
CA ALA A 24 -13.99 23.05 -5.14
C ALA A 24 -15.41 23.65 -5.19
N GLY A 25 -16.43 22.81 -5.01
CA GLY A 25 -17.81 23.21 -5.30
C GLY A 25 -18.90 22.65 -4.39
N HIS A 26 -18.62 22.09 -3.21
CA HIS A 26 -19.67 21.76 -2.22
C HIS A 26 -19.12 21.91 -0.79
N ARG A 27 -18.90 23.17 -0.35
CA ARG A 27 -18.64 23.53 1.05
C ARG A 27 -19.96 23.57 1.84
N GLY A 28 -20.66 22.45 1.91
CA GLY A 28 -21.82 22.25 2.80
C GLY A 28 -21.45 21.20 3.82
N GLN A 29 -21.15 21.61 5.07
CA GLN A 29 -21.00 20.79 6.27
C GLN A 29 -20.53 19.34 6.00
N VAL A 30 -19.22 19.14 5.81
CA VAL A 30 -18.65 17.79 5.78
C VAL A 30 -18.72 17.25 7.21
N GLN A 31 -19.88 16.70 7.59
CA GLN A 31 -19.93 15.70 8.66
C GLN A 31 -18.81 14.72 8.35
N GLN A 32 -17.96 14.43 9.34
CA GLN A 32 -16.93 13.41 9.19
C GLN A 32 -17.65 12.11 8.83
N ALA A 33 -17.72 11.79 7.53
CA ALA A 33 -18.38 10.59 7.05
C ALA A 33 -17.61 9.42 7.65
N ARG A 34 -18.15 8.83 8.72
CA ARG A 34 -17.55 7.66 9.35
C ARG A 34 -17.71 6.50 8.37
N GLY A 35 -16.60 6.02 7.83
CA GLY A 35 -16.57 4.85 6.96
C GLY A 35 -15.78 5.06 5.67
N ILE A 36 -15.82 4.05 4.80
CA ILE A 36 -15.17 4.09 3.48
C ILE A 36 -16.21 4.53 2.46
N VAL A 37 -16.08 5.77 1.99
CA VAL A 37 -16.97 6.34 0.97
C VAL A 37 -16.28 6.43 -0.39
N VAL A 38 -17.05 6.18 -1.45
CA VAL A 38 -16.62 6.28 -2.86
C VAL A 38 -17.74 6.91 -3.66
N GLN A 39 -17.41 7.92 -4.47
CA GLN A 39 -18.34 8.51 -5.43
C GLN A 39 -18.45 7.60 -6.65
N VAL A 40 -19.68 7.33 -7.11
CA VAL A 40 -19.93 6.64 -8.38
C VAL A 40 -19.91 7.69 -9.48
N ARG A 41 -18.94 7.59 -10.39
CA ARG A 41 -18.83 8.46 -11.58
C ARG A 41 -19.37 7.71 -12.80
N ASP A 42 -20.02 8.45 -13.70
CA ASP A 42 -20.49 7.94 -15.00
C ASP A 42 -21.44 6.73 -14.92
N GLY A 43 -22.16 6.58 -13.80
CA GLY A 43 -23.00 5.39 -13.55
C GLY A 43 -22.23 4.07 -13.41
N ASN A 44 -20.89 4.10 -13.37
CA ASN A 44 -20.07 2.89 -13.33
C ASN A 44 -19.92 2.38 -11.89
N LEU A 45 -20.90 1.58 -11.46
CA LEU A 45 -20.93 0.97 -10.14
C LEU A 45 -19.78 -0.02 -9.92
N GLU A 46 -19.43 -0.83 -10.92
CA GLU A 46 -18.37 -1.85 -10.81
C GLU A 46 -17.02 -1.22 -10.47
N ARG A 47 -16.66 -0.12 -11.15
CA ARG A 47 -15.44 0.63 -10.87
C ARG A 47 -15.47 1.23 -9.46
N ALA A 48 -16.62 1.75 -9.03
CA ALA A 48 -16.77 2.31 -7.69
C ALA A 48 -16.59 1.23 -6.60
N LEU A 49 -17.17 0.05 -6.80
CA LEU A 49 -17.01 -1.11 -5.90
C LEU A 49 -15.54 -1.58 -5.86
N ALA A 50 -14.86 -1.69 -6.99
CA ALA A 50 -13.43 -2.05 -7.03
C ALA A 50 -12.54 -1.04 -6.29
N VAL A 51 -12.87 0.25 -6.39
CA VAL A 51 -12.17 1.30 -5.62
C VAL A 51 -12.49 1.18 -4.13
N MET A 52 -13.74 0.90 -3.77
CA MET A 52 -14.16 0.70 -2.38
C MET A 52 -13.46 -0.49 -1.74
N GLU A 53 -13.40 -1.63 -2.44
CA GLU A 53 -12.68 -2.82 -2.00
C GLU A 53 -11.20 -2.52 -1.77
N ARG A 54 -10.55 -1.83 -2.72
CA ARG A 54 -9.14 -1.43 -2.58
C ARG A 54 -8.91 -0.55 -1.34
N LYS A 55 -9.79 0.43 -1.09
CA LYS A 55 -9.74 1.28 0.11
C LYS A 55 -9.98 0.47 1.39
N MET A 56 -10.87 -0.52 1.36
CA MET A 56 -11.14 -1.42 2.49
C MET A 56 -9.97 -2.36 2.79
N ARG A 57 -9.31 -2.86 1.75
CA ARG A 57 -8.13 -3.71 1.87
C ARG A 57 -6.91 -2.94 2.37
N SER A 58 -6.67 -1.72 1.86
CA SER A 58 -5.54 -0.89 2.27
C SER A 58 -5.65 -0.38 3.71
N SER A 59 -6.86 -0.01 4.14
CA SER A 59 -7.12 0.34 5.56
C SER A 59 -6.97 -0.85 6.51
N GLY A 60 -6.93 -2.08 5.97
CA GLY A 60 -6.87 -3.31 6.76
C GLY A 60 -8.21 -3.70 7.38
N MET A 61 -9.29 -2.97 7.08
CA MET A 61 -10.64 -3.26 7.60
C MET A 61 -11.12 -4.63 7.16
N GLU A 62 -10.87 -5.02 5.90
CA GLU A 62 -11.17 -6.37 5.40
C GLU A 62 -10.50 -7.45 6.28
N ARG A 63 -9.23 -7.24 6.65
CA ARG A 63 -8.47 -8.16 7.51
C ARG A 63 -9.05 -8.18 8.92
N LEU A 64 -9.45 -7.04 9.47
CA LEU A 64 -10.09 -6.97 10.79
C LEU A 64 -11.44 -7.69 10.79
N ILE A 65 -12.26 -7.53 9.76
CA ILE A 65 -13.55 -8.22 9.62
C ILE A 65 -13.34 -9.74 9.53
N ARG A 66 -12.43 -10.21 8.66
CA ARG A 66 -12.12 -11.64 8.52
C ARG A 66 -11.46 -12.24 9.76
N ALA A 67 -10.70 -11.45 10.51
CA ALA A 67 -10.03 -11.91 11.72
C ALA A 67 -10.99 -12.02 12.94
N ARG A 68 -12.23 -11.52 12.84
CA ARG A 68 -13.22 -11.73 13.91
C ARG A 68 -13.54 -13.22 14.02
N THR A 69 -13.08 -13.83 15.10
CA THR A 69 -13.40 -15.22 15.43
C THR A 69 -14.80 -15.30 16.04
N HIS A 70 -15.56 -16.34 15.69
CA HIS A 70 -16.85 -16.62 16.36
C HIS A 70 -16.65 -17.11 17.81
N TYR A 71 -15.46 -17.62 18.14
CA TYR A 71 -15.11 -18.13 19.45
C TYR A 71 -14.02 -17.30 20.12
N HIS A 72 -13.92 -17.44 21.44
CA HIS A 72 -12.87 -16.79 22.23
C HIS A 72 -11.53 -17.50 22.04
N VAL A 73 -10.51 -16.71 21.71
CA VAL A 73 -9.11 -17.15 21.66
C VAL A 73 -8.38 -16.57 22.87
N LYS A 74 -7.71 -17.43 23.64
CA LYS A 74 -6.93 -17.00 24.82
C LYS A 74 -5.74 -16.13 24.39
N ASP A 75 -5.28 -15.25 25.26
CA ASP A 75 -4.18 -14.32 24.91
C ASP A 75 -2.84 -15.02 24.64
N SER A 76 -2.60 -16.17 25.29
CA SER A 76 -1.45 -17.04 25.01
C SER A 76 -1.47 -17.54 23.55
N GLU A 77 -2.63 -17.92 23.04
CA GLU A 77 -2.83 -18.37 21.65
C GLU A 77 -2.71 -17.22 20.67
N LYS A 78 -3.30 -16.05 20.98
CA LYS A 78 -3.14 -14.83 20.17
C LYS A 78 -1.66 -14.50 19.97
N ARG A 79 -0.84 -14.59 21.03
CA ARG A 79 0.62 -14.36 20.96
C ARG A 79 1.33 -15.36 20.04
N VAL A 80 0.96 -16.64 20.11
CA VAL A 80 1.52 -17.68 19.23
C VAL A 80 1.14 -17.43 17.76
N LEU A 81 -0.11 -17.07 17.49
CA LEU A 81 -0.59 -16.76 16.14
C LEU A 81 0.12 -15.52 15.56
N ALA A 82 0.29 -14.46 16.36
CA ALA A 82 1.02 -13.27 15.96
C ALA A 82 2.49 -13.58 15.61
N ARG A 83 3.15 -14.40 16.43
CA ARG A 83 4.53 -14.86 16.15
C ARG A 83 4.61 -15.66 14.86
N LYS A 84 3.68 -16.60 14.63
CA LYS A 84 3.61 -17.38 13.38
C LYS A 84 3.41 -16.48 12.16
N ALA A 85 2.50 -15.51 12.23
CA ALA A 85 2.27 -14.55 11.15
C ALA A 85 3.52 -13.68 10.86
N LEU A 86 4.24 -13.25 11.92
CA LEU A 86 5.48 -12.51 11.77
C LEU A 86 6.56 -13.35 11.06
N MET A 87 6.78 -14.59 11.50
CA MET A 87 7.75 -15.50 10.87
C MET A 87 7.43 -15.75 9.40
N GLN A 88 6.15 -15.95 9.06
CA GLN A 88 5.71 -16.08 7.66
C GLN A 88 6.02 -14.82 6.85
N ARG A 89 5.72 -13.63 7.39
CA ARG A 89 6.02 -12.35 6.72
C ARG A 89 7.50 -12.18 6.44
N VAL A 90 8.36 -12.47 7.43
CA VAL A 90 9.82 -12.38 7.29
C VAL A 90 10.31 -13.36 6.22
N ARG A 91 9.86 -14.62 6.27
CA ARG A 91 10.20 -15.64 5.26
C ARG A 91 9.83 -15.22 3.85
N SER A 92 8.62 -14.67 3.65
CA SER A 92 8.19 -14.17 2.34
C SER A 92 9.02 -12.98 1.85
N GLN A 93 9.42 -12.08 2.75
CA GLN A 93 10.29 -10.94 2.41
C GLN A 93 11.71 -11.40 2.01
N GLU A 94 12.29 -12.35 2.73
CA GLU A 94 13.60 -12.92 2.39
C GLU A 94 13.56 -13.65 1.06
N LEU A 95 12.50 -14.43 0.79
CA LEU A 95 12.29 -15.06 -0.51
C LEU A 95 12.19 -14.02 -1.63
N GLY A 96 11.43 -12.94 -1.42
CA GLY A 96 11.31 -11.84 -2.38
C GLY A 96 12.64 -11.15 -2.68
N LYS A 97 13.51 -10.96 -1.67
CA LYS A 97 14.87 -10.44 -1.85
C LYS A 97 15.72 -11.38 -2.70
N LYS A 98 15.74 -12.69 -2.38
CA LYS A 98 16.47 -13.70 -3.17
C LYS A 98 16.03 -13.75 -4.62
N LEU A 99 14.71 -13.72 -4.88
CA LEU A 99 14.18 -13.69 -6.24
C LEU A 99 14.58 -12.42 -7.00
N ARG A 100 14.58 -11.26 -6.32
CA ARG A 100 15.05 -10.00 -6.89
C ARG A 100 16.55 -10.07 -7.25
N GLU A 101 17.37 -10.66 -6.40
CA GLU A 101 18.80 -10.88 -6.68
C GLU A 101 19.02 -11.78 -7.90
N ILE A 102 18.29 -12.89 -8.00
CA ILE A 102 18.34 -13.81 -9.16
C ILE A 102 17.94 -13.06 -10.44
N LEU A 103 16.86 -12.28 -10.39
CA LEU A 103 16.41 -11.50 -11.54
C LEU A 103 17.46 -10.47 -11.99
N ILE A 104 18.09 -9.78 -11.04
CA ILE A 104 19.17 -8.82 -11.33
C ILE A 104 20.37 -9.51 -11.98
N LYS A 105 20.79 -10.68 -11.48
CA LYS A 105 21.89 -11.46 -12.10
C LYS A 105 21.55 -11.85 -13.54
N LYS A 106 20.34 -12.36 -13.77
CA LYS A 106 19.85 -12.72 -15.10
C LYS A 106 19.82 -11.54 -16.07
N ILE A 107 19.39 -10.35 -15.63
CA ILE A 107 19.38 -9.13 -16.46
C ILE A 107 20.81 -8.66 -16.78
N ARG A 108 21.74 -8.82 -15.84
CA ARG A 108 23.15 -8.43 -16.02
C ARG A 108 23.96 -9.42 -16.86
N GLY A 109 23.40 -10.58 -17.22
CA GLY A 109 24.12 -11.63 -17.93
C GLY A 109 25.19 -12.33 -17.08
N GLN A 110 24.99 -12.37 -15.75
CA GLN A 110 25.83 -13.12 -14.79
C GLN A 110 25.17 -14.42 -14.35
#